data_AF-A0A2E3VXK2-F1
#
_entry.id   AF-A0A2E3VXK2-F1
#
_cell.length_a   1.000
_cell.length_b   1.000
_cell.length_c   1.000
_cell.angle_alpha   90.00
_cell.angle_beta   90.00
_cell.angle_gamma   90.00
#
_symmetry.space_group_name_H-M   'P 1'
#
loop_
_entity.id
_entity.type
_entity.pdbx_description
1 polymer ?
#
loop_
_entity_poly.entity_id
_entity_poly.type
_entity_poly.pdbx_seq_one_letter_code
_entity_poly.pdbx_strand_id
1 'polypeptide(L)'
;MDFSLPLVIGGRYDFTVDWGDGSSSEITAFNDPDIDHTYASAGDYVITMSGHIEAIKLSATLVSDKLISVSELGTVGWRILRDAFRSCTNLTTLEGGDTSNVEDMNYMFYGALNADPNTSSWNTSRVTRMVSMFRDTDVANPDTSNWDVSHVVDMSQMFNDATVATPDTQNWNTESLLRSNFMFYGALVANPDVSGWNTQSLFEAEGMFGYAAQANPDTSNWDFSLVTNIEDFMLNANNLSSENYDALLVSLNATARDNLTIDVGDATTTTADGDNAKAALEARGWTITDGMP
;
A
#
# COMPACT_ATOMS: atom_id res chain seq x y z
N MET A 1 -25.77 12.60 -19.80
CA MET A 1 -24.65 11.68 -19.57
C MET A 1 -24.49 11.58 -18.07
N ASP A 2 -24.84 10.41 -17.55
CA ASP A 2 -24.84 10.16 -16.11
C ASP A 2 -23.69 9.26 -15.69
N PHE A 3 -23.23 8.38 -16.58
CA PHE A 3 -22.10 7.50 -16.31
C PHE A 3 -21.27 7.31 -17.58
N SER A 4 -19.95 7.21 -17.42
CA SER A 4 -19.01 6.90 -18.49
C SER A 4 -18.07 5.80 -17.98
N LEU A 5 -17.85 4.76 -18.78
CA LEU A 5 -16.97 3.65 -18.37
C LEU A 5 -15.53 4.15 -18.16
N PRO A 6 -14.90 3.83 -17.02
CA PRO A 6 -13.59 4.37 -16.65
C PRO A 6 -12.43 3.63 -17.35
N LEU A 7 -12.48 3.48 -18.67
CA LEU A 7 -11.51 2.70 -19.44
C LEU A 7 -10.18 3.45 -19.62
N VAL A 8 -9.09 2.71 -19.65
CA VAL A 8 -7.72 3.23 -19.72
C VAL A 8 -7.23 3.20 -21.17
N ILE A 9 -6.65 4.31 -21.62
CA ILE A 9 -6.02 4.42 -22.94
C ILE A 9 -4.97 3.31 -23.11
N GLY A 10 -5.08 2.55 -24.20
CA GLY A 10 -4.15 1.47 -24.55
C GLY A 10 -4.46 0.10 -23.93
N GLY A 11 -5.51 -0.02 -23.12
CA GLY A 11 -6.01 -1.32 -22.66
C GLY A 11 -6.72 -2.10 -23.76
N ARG A 12 -6.73 -3.43 -23.64
CA ARG A 12 -7.54 -4.33 -24.47
C ARG A 12 -8.95 -4.47 -23.88
N TYR A 13 -9.95 -4.29 -24.73
CA TYR A 13 -11.36 -4.35 -24.37
C TYR A 13 -12.11 -5.18 -25.39
N ASP A 14 -12.89 -6.14 -24.90
CA ASP A 14 -13.82 -6.95 -25.69
C ASP A 14 -14.86 -7.50 -24.73
N PHE A 15 -15.85 -6.67 -24.40
CA PHE A 15 -16.83 -6.98 -23.37
C PHE A 15 -18.21 -6.40 -23.68
N THR A 16 -19.20 -6.95 -23.00
CA THR A 16 -20.57 -6.44 -22.96
C THR A 16 -20.81 -5.76 -21.62
N VAL A 17 -21.56 -4.67 -21.63
CA VAL A 17 -22.04 -3.99 -20.43
C VAL A 17 -23.55 -4.06 -20.38
N ASP A 18 -24.10 -4.58 -19.28
CA ASP A 18 -25.49 -4.39 -18.87
C ASP A 18 -25.53 -3.20 -17.92
N TRP A 19 -26.27 -2.16 -18.29
CA TRP A 19 -26.35 -0.92 -17.53
C TRP A 19 -27.30 -1.01 -16.33
N GLY A 20 -28.01 -2.13 -16.15
CA GLY A 20 -28.92 -2.34 -15.03
C GLY A 20 -30.28 -1.66 -15.18
N ASP A 21 -30.56 -1.06 -16.33
CA ASP A 21 -31.86 -0.46 -16.68
C ASP A 21 -32.57 -1.18 -17.85
N GLY A 22 -32.07 -2.37 -18.21
CA GLY A 22 -32.55 -3.18 -19.33
C GLY A 22 -31.90 -2.84 -20.68
N SER A 23 -30.98 -1.87 -20.73
CA SER A 23 -30.14 -1.61 -21.88
C SER A 23 -28.74 -2.23 -21.75
N SER A 24 -28.08 -2.44 -22.89
CA SER A 24 -26.74 -3.03 -22.96
C SER A 24 -25.93 -2.48 -24.13
N SER A 25 -24.62 -2.48 -24.00
CA SER A 25 -23.68 -2.09 -25.07
C SER A 25 -22.57 -3.14 -25.27
N GLU A 26 -21.98 -3.19 -26.46
CA GLU A 26 -20.75 -3.90 -26.75
C GLU A 26 -19.59 -2.91 -26.80
N ILE A 27 -18.50 -3.22 -26.11
CA ILE A 27 -17.35 -2.31 -25.96
C ILE A 27 -16.09 -3.01 -26.45
N THR A 28 -15.46 -2.41 -27.46
CA THR A 28 -14.29 -2.99 -28.15
C THR A 28 -13.02 -2.14 -28.03
N ALA A 29 -13.13 -0.93 -27.46
CA ALA A 29 -12.01 -0.02 -27.28
C ALA A 29 -12.24 0.94 -26.09
N PHE A 30 -11.17 1.60 -25.62
CA PHE A 30 -11.27 2.59 -24.55
C PHE A 30 -12.08 3.84 -24.93
N ASN A 31 -12.17 4.14 -26.22
CA ASN A 31 -12.87 5.28 -26.82
C ASN A 31 -14.05 4.83 -27.68
N ASP A 32 -14.61 3.67 -27.40
CA ASP A 32 -15.82 3.17 -28.04
C ASP A 32 -16.95 4.20 -27.86
N PRO A 33 -17.74 4.52 -28.91
CA PRO A 33 -18.81 5.51 -28.80
C PRO A 33 -19.88 5.16 -27.74
N ASP A 34 -19.98 3.89 -27.35
CA ASP A 34 -21.02 3.40 -26.44
C ASP A 34 -20.55 3.30 -24.97
N ILE A 35 -19.41 3.91 -24.61
CA ILE A 35 -18.93 3.95 -23.21
C ILE A 35 -19.74 4.88 -22.30
N ASP A 36 -20.55 5.75 -22.87
CA ASP A 36 -21.36 6.74 -22.16
C ASP A 36 -22.82 6.28 -22.05
N HIS A 37 -23.39 6.40 -20.85
CA HIS A 37 -24.79 6.07 -20.59
C HIS A 37 -25.54 7.19 -19.87
N THR A 38 -26.85 7.29 -20.12
CA THR A 38 -27.75 8.25 -19.48
C THR A 38 -29.00 7.52 -19.00
N TYR A 39 -29.29 7.63 -17.71
CA TYR A 39 -30.43 6.98 -17.08
C TYR A 39 -31.68 7.88 -17.16
N ALA A 40 -32.84 7.26 -17.36
CA ALA A 40 -34.10 8.00 -17.45
C ALA A 40 -34.57 8.58 -16.10
N SER A 41 -34.09 8.02 -14.99
CA SER A 41 -34.44 8.40 -13.63
C SER A 41 -33.19 8.39 -12.74
N ALA A 42 -33.18 9.20 -11.68
CA ALA A 42 -32.15 9.08 -10.65
C ALA A 42 -32.40 7.81 -9.81
N GLY A 43 -31.33 7.14 -9.41
CA GLY A 43 -31.38 5.95 -8.58
C GLY A 43 -30.04 5.22 -8.56
N ASP A 44 -29.99 4.13 -7.80
CA ASP A 44 -28.86 3.22 -7.78
C ASP A 44 -29.05 2.15 -8.86
N TYR A 45 -27.98 1.86 -9.59
CA TYR A 45 -27.98 0.91 -10.70
C TYR A 45 -26.85 -0.10 -10.51
N VAL A 46 -27.10 -1.35 -10.91
CA VAL A 46 -26.09 -2.41 -10.92
C VAL A 46 -25.59 -2.58 -12.35
N ILE A 47 -24.37 -2.10 -12.60
CA ILE A 47 -23.71 -2.27 -13.89
C ILE A 47 -22.94 -3.59 -13.87
N THR A 48 -23.21 -4.46 -14.84
CA THR A 48 -22.51 -5.75 -15.00
C THR A 48 -21.69 -5.73 -16.28
N MET A 49 -20.39 -5.99 -16.18
CA MET A 49 -19.52 -6.08 -17.35
C MET A 49 -19.04 -7.53 -17.52
N SER A 50 -19.22 -8.08 -18.72
CA SER A 50 -18.90 -9.48 -19.04
C SER A 50 -18.04 -9.57 -20.30
N GLY A 51 -16.85 -10.15 -20.18
CA GLY A 51 -15.88 -10.26 -21.27
C GLY A 51 -14.49 -9.90 -20.79
N HIS A 52 -13.66 -9.39 -21.70
CA HIS A 52 -12.30 -8.99 -21.37
C HIS A 52 -12.19 -7.49 -21.09
N ILE A 53 -11.67 -7.16 -19.90
CA ILE A 53 -11.40 -5.81 -19.43
C ILE A 53 -10.00 -5.80 -18.83
N GLU A 54 -9.07 -5.11 -19.47
CA GLU A 54 -7.67 -5.12 -19.05
C GLU A 54 -7.41 -4.18 -17.86
N ALA A 55 -8.09 -3.03 -17.82
CA ALA A 55 -7.85 -1.98 -16.83
C ALA A 55 -9.02 -1.00 -16.71
N ILE A 56 -9.22 -0.48 -15.50
CA ILE A 56 -10.14 0.63 -15.19
C ILE A 56 -9.44 1.69 -14.33
N LYS A 57 -9.91 2.93 -14.40
CA LYS A 57 -9.44 4.07 -13.60
C LYS A 57 -10.57 5.06 -13.28
N LEU A 58 -11.23 4.89 -12.14
CA LEU A 58 -12.31 5.81 -11.74
C LEU A 58 -11.79 7.19 -11.31
N SER A 59 -10.54 7.27 -10.85
CA SER A 59 -9.93 8.48 -10.26
C SER A 59 -9.86 9.72 -11.17
N ALA A 60 -10.22 9.58 -12.45
CA ALA A 60 -10.17 10.63 -13.47
C ALA A 60 -11.56 11.01 -14.01
N THR A 61 -12.62 10.59 -13.34
CA THR A 61 -13.98 10.66 -13.87
C THR A 61 -14.93 11.33 -12.86
N LEU A 62 -16.03 11.91 -13.36
CA LEU A 62 -17.16 12.33 -12.53
C LEU A 62 -17.91 11.14 -11.87
N VAL A 63 -17.39 9.91 -12.01
CA VAL A 63 -18.02 8.69 -11.51
C VAL A 63 -17.37 8.12 -10.25
N SER A 64 -16.22 8.64 -9.79
CA SER A 64 -15.59 8.15 -8.54
C SER A 64 -16.53 8.27 -7.33
N ASP A 65 -17.24 9.39 -7.22
CA ASP A 65 -18.23 9.60 -6.15
C ASP A 65 -19.57 8.90 -6.42
N LYS A 66 -19.74 8.22 -7.57
CA LYS A 66 -20.96 7.49 -7.90
C LYS A 66 -20.87 6.00 -7.60
N LEU A 67 -19.66 5.46 -7.44
CA LEU A 67 -19.47 4.05 -7.11
C LEU A 67 -19.72 3.82 -5.62
N ILE A 68 -20.72 2.99 -5.29
CA ILE A 68 -21.15 2.71 -3.91
C ILE A 68 -20.58 1.37 -3.41
N SER A 69 -20.54 0.36 -4.27
CA SER A 69 -20.06 -1.00 -3.94
C SER A 69 -19.64 -1.74 -5.20
N VAL A 70 -18.72 -2.69 -5.06
CA VAL A 70 -18.38 -3.70 -6.07
C VAL A 70 -18.72 -5.08 -5.51
N SER A 71 -19.78 -5.70 -6.01
CA SER A 71 -20.25 -7.00 -5.50
C SER A 71 -19.41 -8.19 -5.97
N GLU A 72 -18.65 -8.03 -7.06
CA GLU A 72 -17.71 -9.01 -7.60
C GLU A 72 -16.77 -8.27 -8.57
N LEU A 73 -15.47 -8.23 -8.28
CA LEU A 73 -14.47 -7.66 -9.19
C LEU A 73 -14.25 -8.57 -10.42
N GLY A 74 -14.61 -9.85 -10.32
CA GLY A 74 -14.77 -10.78 -11.43
C GLY A 74 -13.47 -11.28 -12.08
N THR A 75 -13.63 -12.07 -13.15
CA THR A 75 -12.53 -12.75 -13.86
C THR A 75 -12.30 -12.17 -15.26
N VAL A 76 -12.45 -10.85 -15.41
CA VAL A 76 -12.45 -10.16 -16.72
C VAL A 76 -11.04 -9.98 -17.33
N GLY A 77 -10.00 -10.50 -16.68
CA GLY A 77 -8.63 -10.48 -17.19
C GLY A 77 -7.87 -9.19 -16.85
N TRP A 78 -8.04 -8.70 -15.63
CA TRP A 78 -7.33 -7.55 -15.09
C TRP A 78 -5.82 -7.69 -15.26
N ARG A 79 -5.18 -6.65 -15.79
CA ARG A 79 -3.72 -6.50 -15.84
C ARG A 79 -3.25 -5.29 -15.04
N ILE A 80 -4.02 -4.21 -15.03
CA ILE A 80 -3.67 -2.96 -14.33
C ILE A 80 -4.86 -2.52 -13.48
N LEU A 81 -4.64 -2.41 -12.17
CA LEU A 81 -5.61 -1.84 -11.22
C LEU A 81 -5.10 -0.52 -10.62
N ARG A 82 -4.10 0.08 -11.25
CA ARG A 82 -3.58 1.40 -10.87
C ARG A 82 -4.68 2.46 -10.90
N ASP A 83 -4.83 3.19 -9.80
CA ASP A 83 -5.85 4.22 -9.59
C ASP A 83 -7.30 3.71 -9.81
N ALA A 84 -7.56 2.39 -9.78
CA ALA A 84 -8.87 1.84 -10.13
C ALA A 84 -9.99 2.45 -9.29
N PHE A 85 -9.82 2.52 -7.96
CA PHE A 85 -10.80 3.02 -7.01
C PHE A 85 -10.32 4.22 -6.19
N ARG A 86 -9.24 4.88 -6.65
CA ARG A 86 -8.71 6.08 -6.00
C ARG A 86 -9.78 7.14 -5.87
N SER A 87 -9.88 7.70 -4.66
CA SER A 87 -10.85 8.73 -4.28
C SER A 87 -12.31 8.36 -4.52
N CYS A 88 -12.65 7.07 -4.59
CA CYS A 88 -14.04 6.62 -4.59
C CYS A 88 -14.59 6.72 -3.16
N THR A 89 -14.91 7.94 -2.73
CA THR A 89 -15.25 8.23 -1.32
C THR A 89 -16.57 7.59 -0.87
N ASN A 90 -17.46 7.25 -1.80
CA ASN A 90 -18.72 6.55 -1.51
C ASN A 90 -18.62 5.02 -1.63
N LEU A 91 -17.47 4.48 -2.07
CA LEU A 91 -17.25 3.04 -2.14
C LEU A 91 -17.15 2.50 -0.71
N THR A 92 -18.00 1.52 -0.39
CA THR A 92 -18.05 0.89 0.94
C THR A 92 -17.49 -0.52 0.94
N THR A 93 -17.92 -1.36 -0.01
CA THR A 93 -17.46 -2.75 -0.12
C THR A 93 -16.91 -3.04 -1.51
N LEU A 94 -15.89 -3.90 -1.56
CA LEU A 94 -15.42 -4.52 -2.79
C LEU A 94 -15.16 -5.99 -2.53
N GLU A 95 -15.81 -6.85 -3.29
CA GLU A 95 -15.75 -8.30 -3.12
C GLU A 95 -15.15 -8.99 -4.34
N GLY A 96 -14.49 -10.12 -4.09
CA GLY A 96 -14.07 -11.07 -5.12
C GLY A 96 -12.99 -10.55 -6.09
N GLY A 97 -12.93 -11.18 -7.26
CA GLY A 97 -11.96 -10.89 -8.31
C GLY A 97 -10.80 -11.88 -8.46
N ASP A 98 -10.45 -12.14 -9.73
CA ASP A 98 -9.20 -12.80 -10.10
C ASP A 98 -8.13 -11.75 -10.42
N THR A 99 -7.19 -11.58 -9.50
CA THR A 99 -6.05 -10.66 -9.65
C THR A 99 -4.78 -11.35 -10.15
N SER A 100 -4.83 -12.63 -10.54
CA SER A 100 -3.64 -13.44 -10.89
C SER A 100 -2.84 -12.92 -12.09
N ASN A 101 -3.42 -12.03 -12.90
CA ASN A 101 -2.78 -11.38 -14.04
C ASN A 101 -2.42 -9.91 -13.79
N VAL A 102 -2.70 -9.37 -12.60
CA VAL A 102 -2.45 -7.95 -12.27
C VAL A 102 -0.96 -7.72 -12.02
N GLU A 103 -0.42 -6.71 -12.70
CA GLU A 103 1.00 -6.34 -12.66
C GLU A 103 1.27 -5.04 -11.87
N ASP A 104 0.24 -4.18 -11.72
CA ASP A 104 0.33 -2.86 -11.12
C ASP A 104 -0.94 -2.54 -10.30
N MET A 105 -0.76 -2.31 -8.98
CA MET A 105 -1.81 -1.95 -8.03
C MET A 105 -1.58 -0.56 -7.38
N ASN A 106 -0.73 0.28 -7.99
CA ASN A 106 -0.44 1.61 -7.44
C ASN A 106 -1.71 2.44 -7.23
N TYR A 107 -1.82 3.08 -6.07
CA TYR A 107 -2.92 3.99 -5.72
C TYR A 107 -4.32 3.38 -5.80
N MET A 108 -4.47 2.04 -5.80
CA MET A 108 -5.76 1.40 -6.11
C MET A 108 -6.93 1.93 -5.27
N PHE A 109 -6.73 2.15 -3.97
CA PHE A 109 -7.73 2.70 -3.04
C PHE A 109 -7.29 4.02 -2.40
N TYR A 110 -6.31 4.72 -2.98
CA TYR A 110 -5.80 5.94 -2.40
C TYR A 110 -6.93 6.97 -2.14
N GLY A 111 -7.16 7.35 -0.89
CA GLY A 111 -8.21 8.32 -0.51
C GLY A 111 -9.63 7.78 -0.65
N ALA A 112 -9.83 6.47 -0.80
CA ALA A 112 -11.15 5.84 -0.75
C ALA A 112 -11.56 5.64 0.72
N LEU A 113 -11.87 6.75 1.40
CA LEU A 113 -11.99 6.85 2.87
C LEU A 113 -12.90 5.78 3.49
N ASN A 114 -13.97 5.39 2.79
CA ASN A 114 -14.98 4.46 3.29
C ASN A 114 -14.86 3.03 2.71
N ALA A 115 -13.86 2.75 1.88
CA ALA A 115 -13.74 1.46 1.21
C ALA A 115 -13.13 0.41 2.14
N ASP A 116 -13.84 -0.70 2.33
CA ASP A 116 -13.36 -1.90 3.03
C ASP A 116 -13.35 -3.08 2.04
N PRO A 117 -12.28 -3.22 1.23
CA PRO A 117 -12.20 -4.28 0.23
C PRO A 117 -11.85 -5.63 0.88
N ASN A 118 -12.59 -6.67 0.51
CA ASN A 118 -12.23 -8.03 0.82
C ASN A 118 -11.12 -8.53 -0.13
N THR A 119 -9.90 -8.61 0.40
CA THR A 119 -8.70 -9.01 -0.36
C THR A 119 -8.26 -10.45 -0.13
N SER A 120 -9.04 -11.27 0.60
CA SER A 120 -8.61 -12.61 1.03
C SER A 120 -8.34 -13.58 -0.13
N SER A 121 -8.93 -13.34 -1.30
CA SER A 121 -8.77 -14.16 -2.50
C SER A 121 -7.72 -13.63 -3.48
N TRP A 122 -7.07 -12.50 -3.17
CA TRP A 122 -6.20 -11.83 -4.14
C TRP A 122 -4.88 -12.58 -4.31
N ASN A 123 -4.51 -12.80 -5.57
CA ASN A 123 -3.20 -13.29 -5.97
C ASN A 123 -2.36 -12.10 -6.43
N THR A 124 -1.29 -11.80 -5.69
CA THR A 124 -0.38 -10.69 -5.97
C THR A 124 0.95 -11.13 -6.60
N SER A 125 1.12 -12.41 -6.94
CA SER A 125 2.41 -12.98 -7.40
C SER A 125 3.02 -12.33 -8.64
N ARG A 126 2.23 -11.59 -9.42
CA ARG A 126 2.69 -10.83 -10.60
C ARG A 126 2.79 -9.33 -10.38
N VAL A 127 2.33 -8.84 -9.23
CA VAL A 127 2.32 -7.42 -8.92
C VAL A 127 3.75 -6.96 -8.67
N THR A 128 4.13 -5.84 -9.30
CA THR A 128 5.48 -5.29 -9.17
C THR A 128 5.51 -3.98 -8.37
N ARG A 129 4.37 -3.32 -8.17
CA ARG A 129 4.27 -2.04 -7.45
C ARG A 129 2.94 -1.91 -6.69
N MET A 130 3.02 -1.42 -5.45
CA MET A 130 1.89 -1.22 -4.53
C MET A 130 1.94 0.17 -3.85
N VAL A 131 2.50 1.18 -4.53
CA VAL A 131 2.68 2.53 -3.99
C VAL A 131 1.32 3.13 -3.60
N SER A 132 1.23 3.62 -2.36
CA SER A 132 0.03 4.31 -1.82
C SER A 132 -1.28 3.55 -2.00
N MET A 133 -1.23 2.21 -2.07
CA MET A 133 -2.41 1.40 -2.40
C MET A 133 -3.60 1.63 -1.47
N PHE A 134 -3.33 1.77 -0.16
CA PHE A 134 -4.30 2.05 0.91
C PHE A 134 -4.00 3.37 1.64
N ARG A 135 -3.29 4.30 1.00
CA ARG A 135 -3.02 5.60 1.60
C ARG A 135 -4.35 6.33 1.87
N ASP A 136 -4.48 6.99 3.03
CA ASP A 136 -5.69 7.71 3.45
C ASP A 136 -6.95 6.84 3.30
N THR A 137 -6.95 5.63 3.87
CA THR A 137 -8.13 4.74 3.94
C THR A 137 -8.52 4.50 5.40
N ASP A 138 -9.58 5.16 5.85
CA ASP A 138 -9.93 5.21 7.28
C ASP A 138 -10.51 3.90 7.81
N VAL A 139 -11.06 3.06 6.93
CA VAL A 139 -11.77 1.82 7.32
C VAL A 139 -11.16 0.54 6.75
N ALA A 140 -10.25 0.64 5.76
CA ALA A 140 -9.72 -0.54 5.09
C ALA A 140 -8.82 -1.36 6.03
N ASN A 141 -9.12 -2.65 6.17
CA ASN A 141 -8.25 -3.61 6.85
C ASN A 141 -8.03 -4.85 5.97
N PRO A 142 -7.19 -4.76 4.93
CA PRO A 142 -7.03 -5.84 3.96
C PRO A 142 -6.42 -7.10 4.60
N ASP A 143 -6.96 -8.26 4.25
CA ASP A 143 -6.30 -9.54 4.50
C ASP A 143 -5.12 -9.70 3.53
N THR A 144 -3.91 -9.56 4.06
CA THR A 144 -2.64 -9.68 3.34
C THR A 144 -1.93 -11.01 3.57
N SER A 145 -2.55 -11.97 4.28
CA SER A 145 -1.90 -13.21 4.71
C SER A 145 -1.44 -14.11 3.54
N ASN A 146 -2.11 -14.00 2.39
CA ASN A 146 -1.81 -14.76 1.16
C ASN A 146 -1.05 -13.95 0.10
N TRP A 147 -0.63 -12.72 0.41
CA TRP A 147 0.03 -11.88 -0.58
C TRP A 147 1.46 -12.35 -0.84
N ASP A 148 1.73 -12.67 -2.10
CA ASP A 148 3.08 -12.86 -2.60
C ASP A 148 3.62 -11.50 -3.06
N VAL A 149 4.60 -10.98 -2.34
CA VAL A 149 5.25 -9.69 -2.61
C VAL A 149 6.67 -9.83 -3.15
N SER A 150 7.08 -11.04 -3.52
CA SER A 150 8.46 -11.34 -3.96
C SER A 150 8.93 -10.55 -5.18
N HIS A 151 8.00 -10.07 -6.01
CA HIS A 151 8.28 -9.23 -7.19
C HIS A 151 8.02 -7.74 -6.97
N VAL A 152 7.52 -7.34 -5.80
CA VAL A 152 7.18 -5.95 -5.52
C VAL A 152 8.45 -5.18 -5.18
N VAL A 153 8.73 -4.13 -5.97
CA VAL A 153 9.93 -3.30 -5.80
C VAL A 153 9.67 -2.00 -5.05
N ASP A 154 8.41 -1.60 -4.92
CA ASP A 154 8.02 -0.32 -4.33
C ASP A 154 6.69 -0.43 -3.57
N MET A 155 6.77 -0.22 -2.26
CA MET A 155 5.64 -0.16 -1.32
C MET A 155 5.56 1.19 -0.59
N SER A 156 6.15 2.23 -1.18
CA SER A 156 6.14 3.57 -0.58
C SER A 156 4.71 4.00 -0.27
N GLN A 157 4.47 4.50 0.94
CA GLN A 157 3.19 5.01 1.43
C GLN A 157 2.02 3.99 1.38
N MET A 158 2.28 2.69 1.24
CA MET A 158 1.25 1.69 0.98
C MET A 158 0.09 1.73 1.99
N PHE A 159 0.38 1.93 3.28
CA PHE A 159 -0.58 2.08 4.38
C PHE A 159 -0.45 3.44 5.08
N ASN A 160 0.09 4.46 4.40
CA ASN A 160 0.21 5.79 5.00
C ASN A 160 -1.16 6.34 5.39
N ASP A 161 -1.34 6.69 6.67
CA ASP A 161 -2.58 7.17 7.27
C ASP A 161 -3.76 6.16 7.14
N ALA A 162 -3.48 4.87 6.94
CA ALA A 162 -4.45 3.78 7.02
C ALA A 162 -4.70 3.41 8.50
N THR A 163 -5.48 4.25 9.19
CA THR A 163 -5.49 4.29 10.67
C THR A 163 -5.97 3.02 11.37
N VAL A 164 -6.67 2.13 10.68
CA VAL A 164 -7.19 0.86 11.23
C VAL A 164 -6.52 -0.39 10.65
N ALA A 165 -5.61 -0.24 9.68
CA ALA A 165 -5.02 -1.38 8.98
C ALA A 165 -4.08 -2.19 9.88
N THR A 166 -4.25 -3.51 9.87
CA THR A 166 -3.40 -4.49 10.59
C THR A 166 -2.92 -5.57 9.62
N PRO A 167 -2.05 -5.23 8.65
CA PRO A 167 -1.61 -6.20 7.66
C PRO A 167 -0.77 -7.32 8.30
N ASP A 168 -1.04 -8.56 7.89
CA ASP A 168 -0.17 -9.70 8.18
C ASP A 168 1.01 -9.69 7.20
N THR A 169 2.20 -9.44 7.72
CA THR A 169 3.46 -9.30 6.97
C THR A 169 4.45 -10.44 7.24
N GLN A 170 4.08 -11.45 8.06
CA GLN A 170 5.01 -12.45 8.56
C GLN A 170 5.66 -13.30 7.44
N ASN A 171 4.93 -13.49 6.33
CA ASN A 171 5.33 -14.33 5.20
C ASN A 171 5.83 -13.55 3.99
N TRP A 172 6.01 -12.23 4.11
CA TRP A 172 6.41 -11.40 2.99
C TRP A 172 7.88 -11.65 2.61
N ASN A 173 8.11 -12.08 1.37
CA ASN A 173 9.46 -12.08 0.78
C ASN A 173 9.78 -10.68 0.24
N THR A 174 10.59 -9.92 0.97
CA THR A 174 10.95 -8.54 0.62
C THR A 174 12.28 -8.40 -0.12
N GLU A 175 12.87 -9.48 -0.64
CA GLU A 175 14.22 -9.43 -1.24
C GLU A 175 14.33 -8.45 -2.43
N SER A 176 13.23 -8.23 -3.15
CA SER A 176 13.14 -7.30 -4.28
C SER A 176 12.76 -5.88 -3.86
N LEU A 177 12.40 -5.64 -2.60
CA LEU A 177 11.88 -4.37 -2.13
C LEU A 177 13.00 -3.32 -2.13
N LEU A 178 12.77 -2.24 -2.88
CA LEU A 178 13.74 -1.15 -3.01
C LEU A 178 13.35 0.06 -2.17
N ARG A 179 12.03 0.33 -2.04
CA ARG A 179 11.50 1.50 -1.34
C ARG A 179 10.34 1.15 -0.42
N SER A 180 10.41 1.68 0.80
CA SER A 180 9.40 1.56 1.85
C SER A 180 9.08 2.90 2.53
N ASN A 181 9.41 4.03 1.87
CA ASN A 181 9.22 5.35 2.46
C ASN A 181 7.78 5.53 2.92
N PHE A 182 7.59 5.93 4.17
CA PHE A 182 6.30 6.22 4.79
C PHE A 182 5.31 5.05 4.73
N MET A 183 5.77 3.81 4.57
CA MET A 183 4.90 2.66 4.29
C MET A 183 3.79 2.49 5.33
N PHE A 184 4.09 2.68 6.61
CA PHE A 184 3.15 2.62 7.74
C PHE A 184 3.01 3.98 8.44
N TYR A 185 3.43 5.08 7.82
CA TYR A 185 3.40 6.39 8.46
C TYR A 185 1.97 6.77 8.84
N GLY A 186 1.71 7.09 10.11
CA GLY A 186 0.37 7.41 10.60
C GLY A 186 -0.60 6.22 10.66
N ALA A 187 -0.16 4.99 10.38
CA ALA A 187 -0.97 3.78 10.55
C ALA A 187 -1.06 3.44 12.06
N LEU A 188 -1.99 4.11 12.75
CA LEU A 188 -2.02 4.21 14.22
C LEU A 188 -2.00 2.86 14.95
N VAL A 189 -2.64 1.83 14.38
CA VAL A 189 -2.74 0.50 15.00
C VAL A 189 -1.81 -0.56 14.39
N ALA A 190 -1.07 -0.20 13.34
CA ALA A 190 -0.19 -1.14 12.66
C ALA A 190 1.03 -1.49 13.53
N ASN A 191 1.29 -2.78 13.66
CA ASN A 191 2.51 -3.33 14.23
C ASN A 191 2.95 -4.53 13.39
N PRO A 192 3.48 -4.30 12.17
CA PRO A 192 3.82 -5.38 11.25
C PRO A 192 4.97 -6.21 11.79
N ASP A 193 4.91 -7.53 11.59
CA ASP A 193 6.05 -8.41 11.82
C ASP A 193 7.05 -8.24 10.67
N VAL A 194 8.19 -7.62 10.99
CA VAL A 194 9.27 -7.36 10.03
C VAL A 194 10.55 -8.16 10.32
N SER A 195 10.48 -9.08 11.28
CA SER A 195 11.64 -9.86 11.76
C SER A 195 12.24 -10.77 10.69
N GLY A 196 11.40 -11.22 9.74
CA GLY A 196 11.75 -12.06 8.60
C GLY A 196 12.08 -11.32 7.30
N TRP A 197 12.04 -9.99 7.29
CA TRP A 197 12.26 -9.22 6.07
C TRP A 197 13.72 -9.27 5.62
N ASN A 198 13.93 -9.49 4.32
CA ASN A 198 15.23 -9.34 3.68
C ASN A 198 15.35 -7.92 3.12
N THR A 199 16.24 -7.10 3.70
CA THR A 199 16.41 -5.68 3.32
C THR A 199 17.68 -5.41 2.52
N GLN A 200 18.37 -6.43 1.98
CA GLN A 200 19.62 -6.25 1.24
C GLN A 200 19.50 -5.34 0.00
N SER A 201 18.30 -5.23 -0.57
CA SER A 201 18.01 -4.37 -1.72
C SER A 201 17.38 -3.02 -1.34
N LEU A 202 17.01 -2.84 -0.07
CA LEU A 202 16.29 -1.66 0.42
C LEU A 202 17.23 -0.46 0.45
N PHE A 203 16.86 0.61 -0.26
CA PHE A 203 17.68 1.82 -0.28
C PHE A 203 16.97 3.06 0.28
N GLU A 204 15.65 3.00 0.47
CA GLU A 204 14.80 4.10 0.92
C GLU A 204 13.77 3.62 1.97
N ALA A 205 13.89 4.14 3.19
CA ALA A 205 13.08 3.77 4.36
C ALA A 205 12.68 5.00 5.22
N GLU A 206 12.66 6.19 4.62
CA GLU A 206 12.28 7.43 5.29
C GLU A 206 10.88 7.30 5.90
N GLY A 207 10.71 7.70 7.16
CA GLY A 207 9.40 7.78 7.81
C GLY A 207 8.63 6.47 7.89
N MET A 208 9.27 5.31 7.68
CA MET A 208 8.56 4.04 7.45
C MET A 208 7.49 3.73 8.52
N PHE A 209 7.77 4.07 9.77
CA PHE A 209 6.87 3.90 10.92
C PHE A 209 6.58 5.21 11.67
N GLY A 210 6.88 6.38 11.08
CA GLY A 210 6.60 7.66 11.72
C GLY A 210 5.10 7.79 12.06
N TYR A 211 4.77 8.27 13.25
CA TYR A 211 3.40 8.40 13.77
C TYR A 211 2.61 7.08 13.86
N ALA A 212 3.23 5.92 13.63
CA ALA A 212 2.59 4.62 13.81
C ALA A 212 2.59 4.25 15.31
N ALA A 213 1.52 4.63 16.01
CA ALA A 213 1.49 4.60 17.48
C ALA A 213 1.65 3.21 18.11
N GLN A 214 1.44 2.11 17.37
CA GLN A 214 1.65 0.74 17.85
C GLN A 214 2.92 0.08 17.29
N ALA A 215 3.65 0.73 16.39
CA ALA A 215 4.81 0.12 15.75
C ALA A 215 5.92 -0.20 16.78
N ASN A 216 6.34 -1.45 16.77
CA ASN A 216 7.48 -1.96 17.54
C ASN A 216 8.27 -2.97 16.68
N PRO A 217 8.90 -2.53 15.58
CA PRO A 217 9.54 -3.41 14.61
C PRO A 217 10.81 -4.07 15.18
N ASP A 218 10.93 -5.39 15.03
CA ASP A 218 12.20 -6.10 15.25
C ASP A 218 13.04 -6.04 13.97
N THR A 219 14.10 -5.23 13.98
CA THR A 219 15.02 -5.03 12.86
C THR A 219 16.38 -5.72 13.08
N SER A 220 16.46 -6.73 13.95
CA SER A 220 17.74 -7.37 14.30
C SER A 220 18.46 -8.01 13.11
N ASN A 221 17.71 -8.39 12.06
CA ASN A 221 18.22 -9.06 10.86
C ASN A 221 18.37 -8.12 9.65
N TRP A 222 18.06 -6.84 9.81
CA TRP A 222 18.06 -5.90 8.68
C TRP A 222 19.49 -5.52 8.27
N ASP A 223 19.72 -5.50 6.97
CA ASP A 223 20.89 -4.92 6.30
C ASP A 223 20.55 -3.50 5.83
N PHE A 224 21.33 -2.51 6.27
CA PHE A 224 21.19 -1.09 5.94
C PHE A 224 22.26 -0.58 4.96
N SER A 225 23.06 -1.46 4.36
CA SER A 225 24.23 -1.09 3.54
C SER A 225 23.89 -0.29 2.28
N LEU A 226 22.68 -0.46 1.75
CA LEU A 226 22.17 0.31 0.61
C LEU A 226 21.27 1.48 1.01
N VAL A 227 20.83 1.56 2.27
CA VAL A 227 19.94 2.62 2.74
C VAL A 227 20.64 3.97 2.65
N THR A 228 20.03 4.89 1.92
CA THR A 228 20.50 6.27 1.76
C THR A 228 19.62 7.29 2.47
N ASN A 229 18.39 6.93 2.83
CA ASN A 229 17.50 7.77 3.62
C ASN A 229 16.70 6.91 4.62
N ILE A 230 16.82 7.27 5.90
CA ILE A 230 16.12 6.68 7.05
C ILE A 230 15.68 7.79 8.04
N GLU A 231 15.56 9.02 7.55
CA GLU A 231 15.04 10.13 8.34
C GLU A 231 13.64 9.80 8.86
N ASP A 232 13.29 10.27 10.05
CA ASP A 232 11.96 10.13 10.64
C ASP A 232 11.44 8.69 10.82
N PHE A 233 12.33 7.68 10.82
CA PHE A 233 11.98 6.25 10.81
C PHE A 233 10.87 5.86 11.79
N MET A 234 10.91 6.37 13.03
CA MET A 234 9.86 6.21 14.05
C MET A 234 9.45 7.57 14.66
N LEU A 235 9.49 8.66 13.88
CA LEU A 235 9.14 10.00 14.36
C LEU A 235 7.77 10.00 15.06
N ASN A 236 7.70 10.41 16.32
CA ASN A 236 6.46 10.40 17.13
C ASN A 236 5.76 9.02 17.27
N ALA A 237 6.48 7.91 17.07
CA ALA A 237 5.99 6.58 17.40
C ALA A 237 6.54 6.16 18.77
N ASN A 238 5.66 6.08 19.78
CA ASN A 238 6.04 5.97 21.19
C ASN A 238 5.92 4.54 21.74
N ASN A 239 5.96 3.51 20.88
CA ASN A 239 5.81 2.10 21.26
C ASN A 239 7.04 1.23 20.94
N LEU A 240 8.12 1.84 20.44
CA LEU A 240 9.37 1.13 20.22
C LEU A 240 9.95 0.69 21.57
N SER A 241 10.09 -0.61 21.76
CA SER A 241 10.69 -1.16 22.98
C SER A 241 12.19 -0.87 23.00
N SER A 242 12.78 -0.77 24.18
CA SER A 242 14.23 -0.65 24.32
C SER A 242 15.00 -1.84 23.72
N GLU A 243 14.41 -3.04 23.76
CA GLU A 243 15.00 -4.24 23.14
C GLU A 243 15.11 -4.09 21.62
N ASN A 244 14.03 -3.67 20.96
CA ASN A 244 14.01 -3.46 19.52
C ASN A 244 14.83 -2.22 19.12
N TYR A 245 14.87 -1.19 19.97
CA TYR A 245 15.72 -0.03 19.73
C TYR A 245 17.21 -0.38 19.81
N ASP A 246 17.64 -1.13 20.84
CA ASP A 246 19.01 -1.62 20.95
C ASP A 246 19.39 -2.48 19.73
N ALA A 247 18.48 -3.36 19.27
CA ALA A 247 18.67 -4.17 18.07
C ALA A 247 18.81 -3.32 16.79
N LEU A 248 17.96 -2.29 16.62
CA LEU A 248 18.05 -1.34 15.51
C LEU A 248 19.42 -0.65 15.45
N LEU A 249 19.89 -0.11 16.58
CA LEU A 249 21.19 0.55 16.65
C LEU A 249 22.33 -0.41 16.29
N VAL A 250 22.30 -1.65 16.78
CA VAL A 250 23.30 -2.67 16.47
C VAL A 250 23.34 -2.98 14.98
N SER A 251 22.19 -3.21 14.35
CA SER A 251 22.10 -3.48 12.90
C SER A 251 22.57 -2.30 12.05
N LEU A 252 22.18 -1.07 12.43
CA LEU A 252 22.65 0.16 11.78
C LEU A 252 24.17 0.29 11.88
N ASN A 253 24.74 0.14 13.08
CA ASN A 253 26.18 0.25 13.28
C ASN A 253 26.96 -0.81 12.47
N ALA A 254 26.40 -2.00 12.31
CA ALA A 254 27.03 -3.08 11.57
C ALA A 254 27.12 -2.83 10.05
N THR A 255 26.07 -2.22 9.45
CA THR A 255 25.91 -2.25 7.99
C THR A 255 25.69 -0.89 7.34
N ALA A 256 25.09 0.07 8.05
CA ALA A 256 24.67 1.35 7.48
C ALA A 256 25.87 2.21 7.07
N ARG A 257 25.61 3.23 6.24
CA ARG A 257 26.61 4.21 5.80
C ARG A 257 26.81 5.31 6.85
N ASP A 258 27.80 6.18 6.63
CA ASP A 258 28.10 7.31 7.52
C ASP A 258 27.21 8.53 7.22
N ASN A 259 27.09 9.44 8.18
CA ASN A 259 26.41 10.74 8.04
C ASN A 259 24.92 10.67 7.66
N LEU A 260 24.16 9.76 8.29
CA LEU A 260 22.70 9.73 8.18
C LEU A 260 22.02 10.30 9.43
N THR A 261 20.75 10.66 9.29
CA THR A 261 19.90 11.13 10.38
C THR A 261 18.79 10.11 10.62
N ILE A 262 18.47 9.86 11.88
CA ILE A 262 17.34 9.01 12.28
C ILE A 262 16.63 9.63 13.48
N ASP A 263 15.29 9.61 13.44
CA ASP A 263 14.43 9.94 14.59
C ASP A 263 13.67 8.68 14.99
N VAL A 264 13.88 8.25 16.24
CA VAL A 264 13.24 7.07 16.82
C VAL A 264 12.22 7.40 17.92
N GLY A 265 11.79 8.67 18.02
CA GLY A 265 10.87 9.13 19.04
C GLY A 265 11.52 9.24 20.43
N ASP A 266 10.87 8.64 21.43
CA ASP A 266 11.27 8.71 22.84
C ASP A 266 11.91 7.40 23.36
N ALA A 267 12.31 6.50 22.46
CA ALA A 267 12.95 5.23 22.81
C ALA A 267 14.30 5.44 23.50
N THR A 268 14.59 4.65 24.54
CA THR A 268 15.86 4.70 25.28
C THR A 268 16.60 3.36 25.17
N THR A 269 17.92 3.39 25.08
CA THR A 269 18.76 2.19 25.13
C THR A 269 18.74 1.53 26.51
N THR A 270 18.98 0.22 26.57
CA THR A 270 19.06 -0.52 27.86
C THR A 270 20.25 -1.46 27.99
N THR A 271 20.96 -1.72 26.90
CA THR A 271 22.10 -2.63 26.85
C THR A 271 23.39 -1.89 26.50
N ALA A 272 24.51 -2.45 26.97
CA ALA A 272 25.82 -1.94 26.61
C ALA A 272 26.09 -2.01 25.09
N ASP A 273 25.52 -3.01 24.41
CA ASP A 273 25.67 -3.14 22.96
C ASP A 273 24.91 -2.02 22.22
N GLY A 274 23.69 -1.68 22.65
CA GLY A 274 22.94 -0.53 22.17
C GLY A 274 23.68 0.79 22.40
N ASP A 275 24.15 1.05 23.62
CA ASP A 275 24.92 2.26 23.97
C ASP A 275 26.20 2.39 23.13
N ASN A 276 26.94 1.29 22.96
CA ASN A 276 28.16 1.26 22.16
C ASN A 276 27.87 1.49 20.67
N ALA A 277 26.78 0.91 20.15
CA ALA A 277 26.36 1.08 18.78
C ALA A 277 25.95 2.54 18.49
N LYS A 278 25.17 3.16 19.39
CA LYS A 278 24.81 4.58 19.32
C LYS A 278 26.05 5.47 19.27
N ALA A 279 26.97 5.31 20.23
CA ALA A 279 28.20 6.10 20.27
C ALA A 279 29.08 5.92 19.03
N ALA A 280 29.13 4.70 18.47
CA ALA A 280 29.87 4.42 17.23
C ALA A 280 29.22 5.09 16.01
N LEU A 281 27.89 5.09 15.91
CA LEU A 281 27.14 5.78 14.86
C LEU A 281 27.38 7.29 14.93
N GLU A 282 27.24 7.91 16.11
CA GLU A 282 27.51 9.33 16.31
C GLU A 282 28.95 9.72 15.91
N ALA A 283 29.94 8.88 16.26
CA ALA A 283 31.34 9.07 15.85
C ALA A 283 31.54 8.99 14.32
N ARG A 284 30.63 8.32 13.59
CA ARG A 284 30.56 8.23 12.13
C ARG A 284 29.70 9.35 11.50
N GLY A 285 29.34 10.36 12.28
CA GLY A 285 28.60 11.54 11.83
C GLY A 285 27.08 11.38 11.82
N TRP A 286 26.54 10.33 12.46
CA TRP A 286 25.09 10.19 12.57
C TRP A 286 24.47 11.26 13.48
N THR A 287 23.28 11.70 13.13
CA THR A 287 22.40 12.47 14.03
C THR A 287 21.26 11.55 14.47
N ILE A 288 21.17 11.29 15.77
CA ILE A 288 20.16 10.39 16.35
C ILE A 288 19.27 11.22 17.27
N THR A 289 17.99 11.29 16.96
CA THR A 289 16.94 11.84 17.85
C THR A 289 16.24 10.67 18.52
N ASP A 290 16.36 10.57 19.84
CA ASP A 290 15.78 9.50 20.64
C ASP A 290 15.39 10.00 22.04
N GLY A 291 14.87 9.10 22.87
CA GLY A 291 14.68 9.34 24.30
C GLY A 291 16.04 9.48 24.97
N MET A 292 16.49 10.71 25.16
CA MET A 292 17.64 10.98 26.01
C MET A 292 17.37 10.42 27.43
N PRO A 293 18.30 9.67 28.04
CA PRO A 293 18.22 9.40 29.48
C PRO A 293 18.28 10.68 30.33
#